data_AF-A0AAJ2Q123-F1
#
_entry.id   AF-A0AAJ2Q123-F1
#
_cell.length_a   1.000
_cell.length_b   1.000
_cell.length_c   1.000
_cell.angle_alpha   90.00
_cell.angle_beta   90.00
_cell.angle_gamma   90.00
#
_symmetry.space_group_name_H-M   'P 1'
#
loop_
_entity.id
_entity.type
_entity.pdbx_description
1 polymer ?
#
loop_
_entity_poly.entity_id
_entity_poly.type
_entity_poly.pdbx_seq_one_letter_code
_entity_poly.pdbx_strand_id
1 'polypeptide(L)'
;MTTSADRARQGRDARKQAPRSAHATWIPSVDRSDPVAVLERQGRDRLPELLPIRYGRMSVSPFAFLRGGAAVMAADLAVQPHTGLTVQLCGDAHLLNFGLYTSPERALLFDLNDFDETYPGPFEWDVKRLAASVAVAARENGHAEADARAAAYGAAAAYRRTMRKLAGEGELAVWYTSVEADRLLPLLRSGRRRRRLESSLGRARRRTSLHALGKLTETVDGQRRILHDPPLLEPAGASDMAALRKIFSDYRSTLAEERRLLLDRYRFADAARKVVGVGSVGTRCFIVLLVGRDADDLLFLQIKEAGRSVLEHHLPHGPYDHPGHRVVAGQRLLQAAGDIFLGWLTGPQGRAYYWRQLRDTQGSADVAGMPPDNLRAYARLCGTTLARA
;
A
#
# COMPACT_ATOMS: atom_id res chain seq x y z
N MET A 1 11.30 14.42 28.37
CA MET A 1 11.51 14.08 26.94
C MET A 1 12.66 13.10 26.85
N THR A 2 12.53 12.04 26.05
CA THR A 2 13.59 11.06 25.79
C THR A 2 14.67 11.68 24.90
N THR A 3 15.94 11.62 25.30
CA THR A 3 17.05 12.14 24.50
C THR A 3 17.47 11.17 23.39
N SER A 4 18.26 11.64 22.41
CA SER A 4 18.88 10.76 21.40
C SER A 4 19.74 9.65 22.03
N ALA A 5 20.45 9.98 23.12
CA ALA A 5 21.25 8.99 23.87
C ALA A 5 20.37 7.92 24.54
N ASP A 6 19.19 8.30 25.04
CA ASP A 6 18.24 7.36 25.64
C ASP A 6 17.64 6.42 24.59
N ARG A 7 17.23 6.95 23.43
CA ARG A 7 16.75 6.14 22.30
C ARG A 7 17.83 5.17 21.82
N ALA A 8 19.09 5.62 21.74
CA ALA A 8 20.21 4.76 21.37
C ALA A 8 20.47 3.65 22.41
N ARG A 9 20.29 3.93 23.70
CA ARG A 9 20.38 2.94 24.77
C ARG A 9 19.23 1.93 24.70
N GLN A 10 17.99 2.39 24.53
CA GLN A 10 16.82 1.52 24.32
C GLN A 10 17.04 0.55 23.16
N GLY A 11 17.55 1.02 22.01
CA GLY A 11 17.88 0.16 20.88
C GLY A 11 19.05 -0.80 21.12
N ARG A 12 19.95 -0.52 22.08
CA ARG A 12 20.96 -1.49 22.54
C ARG A 12 20.35 -2.54 23.46
N ASP A 13 19.49 -2.11 24.39
CA ASP A 13 18.83 -2.99 25.36
C ASP A 13 17.83 -3.94 24.70
N ALA A 14 17.16 -3.53 23.62
CA ALA A 14 16.27 -4.38 22.82
C ALA A 14 16.95 -5.68 22.32
N ARG A 15 18.30 -5.70 22.22
CA ARG A 15 19.06 -6.89 21.82
C ARG A 15 19.05 -8.00 22.87
N LYS A 16 18.73 -7.68 24.13
CA LYS A 16 18.54 -8.66 25.21
C LYS A 16 17.28 -9.48 24.97
N GLN A 17 16.25 -8.87 24.37
CA GLN A 17 14.98 -9.54 24.02
C GLN A 17 15.07 -10.24 22.66
N ALA A 18 15.60 -9.54 21.64
CA ALA A 18 15.76 -10.08 20.30
C ALA A 18 17.21 -9.86 19.82
N PRO A 19 18.12 -10.84 20.01
CA PRO A 19 19.49 -10.70 19.54
C PRO A 19 19.52 -10.69 18.00
N ARG A 20 20.50 -10.01 17.42
CA ARG A 20 20.58 -9.83 15.96
C ARG A 20 20.60 -11.16 15.18
N SER A 21 21.23 -12.18 15.75
CA SER A 21 21.31 -13.54 15.17
C SER A 21 19.95 -14.24 15.15
N ALA A 22 19.03 -13.93 16.08
CA ALA A 22 17.69 -14.53 16.10
C ALA A 22 16.83 -14.11 14.89
N HIS A 23 17.19 -13.04 14.18
CA HIS A 23 16.49 -12.66 12.96
C HIS A 23 16.91 -13.47 11.72
N ALA A 24 18.01 -14.25 11.80
CA ALA A 24 18.56 -14.97 10.65
C ALA A 24 17.89 -16.34 10.42
N THR A 25 17.48 -17.00 11.50
CA THR A 25 16.89 -18.34 11.47
C THR A 25 15.40 -18.24 11.67
N TRP A 26 14.63 -18.89 10.80
CA TRP A 26 13.21 -19.11 11.01
C TRP A 26 12.94 -20.61 10.98
N ILE A 27 12.30 -21.11 12.03
CA ILE A 27 11.85 -22.48 12.15
C ILE A 27 10.33 -22.42 12.34
N PRO A 28 9.54 -23.10 11.49
CA PRO A 28 8.10 -23.18 11.66
C PRO A 28 7.73 -23.66 13.07
N SER A 29 6.73 -23.03 13.69
CA SER A 29 6.13 -23.58 14.92
C SER A 29 5.49 -24.94 14.63
N VAL A 30 5.49 -25.84 15.62
CA VAL A 30 4.75 -27.12 15.55
C VAL A 30 3.24 -26.89 15.38
N ASP A 31 2.74 -25.78 15.94
CA ASP A 31 1.33 -25.37 15.85
C ASP A 31 1.09 -24.37 14.71
N ARG A 32 2.01 -24.26 13.75
CA ARG A 32 1.87 -23.35 12.61
C ARG A 32 0.61 -23.72 11.83
N SER A 33 -0.33 -22.78 11.75
CA SER A 33 -1.54 -22.95 10.93
C SER A 33 -1.17 -23.23 9.48
N ASP A 34 -1.93 -24.13 8.85
CA ASP A 34 -1.87 -24.29 7.40
C ASP A 34 -2.14 -22.94 6.70
N PRO A 35 -1.23 -22.48 5.81
CA PRO A 35 -1.42 -21.25 5.05
C PRO A 35 -2.74 -21.19 4.29
N VAL A 36 -3.26 -22.31 3.78
CA VAL A 36 -4.55 -22.33 3.07
C VAL A 36 -5.70 -22.08 4.05
N ALA A 37 -5.71 -22.77 5.19
CA ALA A 37 -6.69 -22.53 6.25
C ALA A 37 -6.70 -21.08 6.76
N VAL A 38 -5.55 -20.39 6.80
CA VAL A 38 -5.49 -18.94 7.11
C VAL A 38 -6.26 -18.13 6.06
N LEU A 39 -6.07 -18.41 4.78
CA LEU A 39 -6.73 -17.70 3.68
C LEU A 39 -8.23 -17.97 3.63
N GLU A 40 -8.65 -19.21 3.91
CA GLU A 40 -10.06 -19.60 3.99
C GLU A 40 -10.79 -18.87 5.12
N ARG A 41 -10.16 -18.75 6.31
CA ARG A 41 -10.71 -17.95 7.41
C ARG A 41 -10.93 -16.49 6.99
N GLN A 42 -9.95 -15.88 6.31
CA GLN A 42 -10.11 -14.54 5.74
C GLN A 42 -11.17 -14.45 4.63
N GLY A 43 -11.50 -15.58 3.98
CA GLY A 43 -12.50 -15.67 2.92
C GLY A 43 -13.93 -15.51 3.44
N ARG A 44 -14.19 -15.81 4.72
CA ARG A 44 -15.54 -15.82 5.31
C ARG A 44 -16.22 -14.45 5.32
N ASP A 45 -15.46 -13.37 5.45
CA ASP A 45 -15.99 -12.00 5.48
C ASP A 45 -16.05 -11.33 4.10
N ARG A 46 -15.58 -12.03 3.05
CA ARG A 46 -15.48 -11.54 1.68
C ARG A 46 -16.71 -11.91 0.85
N LEU A 47 -16.90 -11.21 -0.25
CA LEU A 47 -17.89 -11.53 -1.28
C LEU A 47 -17.59 -12.92 -1.89
N PRO A 48 -18.45 -13.93 -1.67
CA PRO A 48 -18.18 -15.32 -2.07
C PRO A 48 -17.90 -15.48 -3.57
N GLU A 49 -18.62 -14.74 -4.41
CA GLU A 49 -18.53 -14.76 -5.87
C GLU A 49 -17.15 -14.29 -6.40
N LEU A 50 -16.39 -13.55 -5.58
CA LEU A 50 -15.05 -13.07 -5.92
C LEU A 50 -13.93 -13.94 -5.36
N LEU A 51 -14.23 -14.93 -4.50
CA LEU A 51 -13.22 -15.83 -3.94
C LEU A 51 -12.46 -16.64 -5.01
N PRO A 52 -13.12 -17.20 -6.05
CA PRO A 52 -12.39 -17.89 -7.12
C PRO A 52 -11.38 -16.98 -7.83
N ILE A 53 -11.71 -15.70 -8.02
CA ILE A 53 -10.79 -14.71 -8.62
C ILE A 53 -9.61 -14.44 -7.69
N ARG A 54 -9.85 -14.32 -6.38
CA ARG A 54 -8.78 -14.12 -5.38
C ARG A 54 -7.79 -15.27 -5.44
N TYR A 55 -8.28 -16.50 -5.31
CA TYR A 55 -7.44 -17.69 -5.27
C TYR A 55 -6.75 -17.93 -6.62
N GLY A 56 -7.46 -17.72 -7.73
CA GLY A 56 -6.88 -17.77 -9.07
C GLY A 56 -5.75 -16.75 -9.28
N ARG A 57 -5.88 -15.52 -8.78
CA ARG A 57 -4.80 -14.51 -8.83
C ARG A 57 -3.62 -14.88 -7.93
N MET A 58 -3.87 -15.49 -6.76
CA MET A 58 -2.83 -15.92 -5.84
C MET A 58 -2.08 -17.17 -6.33
N SER A 59 -2.73 -18.07 -7.06
CA SER A 59 -2.13 -19.30 -7.57
C SER A 59 -1.22 -19.10 -8.77
N VAL A 60 -1.18 -17.90 -9.36
CA VAL A 60 -0.35 -17.59 -10.54
C VAL A 60 1.13 -17.80 -10.25
N SER A 61 1.60 -17.42 -9.06
CA SER A 61 3.02 -17.55 -8.70
C SER A 61 3.29 -17.45 -7.20
N PRO A 62 4.46 -17.93 -6.70
CA PRO A 62 4.85 -17.75 -5.31
C PRO A 62 4.84 -16.30 -4.84
N PHE A 63 5.24 -15.35 -5.69
CA PHE A 63 5.20 -13.94 -5.37
C PHE A 63 3.76 -13.40 -5.30
N ALA A 64 2.86 -13.86 -6.20
CA ALA A 64 1.45 -13.52 -6.12
C ALA A 64 0.79 -14.06 -4.83
N PHE A 65 1.15 -15.28 -4.42
CA PHE A 65 0.73 -15.86 -3.14
C PHE A 65 1.23 -15.02 -1.95
N LEU A 66 2.51 -14.65 -1.93
CA LEU A 66 3.09 -13.82 -0.86
C LEU A 66 2.34 -12.49 -0.70
N ARG A 67 1.98 -11.85 -1.82
CA ARG A 67 1.19 -10.60 -1.82
C ARG A 67 -0.23 -10.79 -1.28
N GLY A 68 -0.89 -11.90 -1.63
CA GLY A 68 -2.23 -12.19 -1.13
C GLY A 68 -2.28 -12.77 0.29
N GLY A 69 -1.13 -13.19 0.83
CA GLY A 69 -0.99 -13.95 2.08
C GLY A 69 -0.33 -13.18 3.22
N ALA A 70 -0.60 -11.88 3.38
CA ALA A 70 -0.05 -11.08 4.48
C ALA A 70 -0.29 -11.72 5.86
N ALA A 71 -1.50 -12.25 6.08
CA ALA A 71 -1.86 -12.94 7.33
C ALA A 71 -1.00 -14.17 7.64
N VAL A 72 -0.52 -14.90 6.62
CA VAL A 72 0.32 -16.09 6.82
C VAL A 72 1.65 -15.68 7.45
N MET A 73 2.30 -14.66 6.88
CA MET A 73 3.58 -14.18 7.41
C MET A 73 3.41 -13.44 8.74
N ALA A 74 2.30 -12.74 8.96
CA ALA A 74 1.99 -12.12 10.26
C ALA A 74 1.94 -13.19 11.37
N ALA A 75 1.25 -14.30 11.15
CA ALA A 75 1.20 -15.42 12.09
C ALA A 75 2.59 -16.06 12.30
N ASP A 76 3.39 -16.20 11.23
CA ASP A 76 4.76 -16.73 11.32
C ASP A 76 5.70 -15.84 12.13
N LEU A 77 5.51 -14.52 12.07
CA LEU A 77 6.31 -13.53 12.81
C LEU A 77 5.85 -13.35 14.25
N ALA A 78 4.56 -13.56 14.54
CA ALA A 78 3.95 -13.42 15.86
C ALA A 78 4.59 -14.32 16.93
N VAL A 79 5.08 -15.50 16.52
CA VAL A 79 5.70 -16.49 17.41
C VAL A 79 7.22 -16.30 17.56
N GLN A 80 7.79 -15.30 16.89
CA GLN A 80 9.23 -15.01 16.93
C GLN A 80 9.53 -13.90 17.94
N PRO A 81 10.68 -13.94 18.64
CA PRO A 81 11.14 -12.81 19.44
C PRO A 81 11.24 -11.54 18.58
N HIS A 82 10.71 -10.45 19.10
CA HIS A 82 10.80 -9.13 18.48
C HIS A 82 11.39 -8.12 19.46
N THR A 83 11.94 -7.04 18.92
CA THR A 83 12.69 -6.00 19.66
C THR A 83 11.81 -5.17 20.60
N GLY A 84 10.49 -5.16 20.38
CA GLY A 84 9.56 -4.30 21.10
C GLY A 84 9.68 -2.82 20.70
N LEU A 85 10.47 -2.50 19.66
CA LEU A 85 10.55 -1.17 19.09
C LEU A 85 9.36 -0.95 18.16
N THR A 86 8.27 -0.46 18.75
CA THR A 86 7.00 -0.24 18.07
C THR A 86 7.03 1.02 17.19
N VAL A 87 6.62 0.86 15.95
CA VAL A 87 6.37 1.93 14.97
C VAL A 87 4.99 1.72 14.35
N GLN A 88 4.48 2.70 13.60
CA GLN A 88 3.35 2.42 12.70
C GLN A 88 3.89 1.53 11.57
N LEU A 89 3.38 0.31 11.42
CA LEU A 89 3.74 -0.56 10.30
C LEU A 89 2.86 -0.25 9.10
N CYS A 90 3.40 -0.44 7.90
CA CYS A 90 2.62 -0.63 6.69
C CYS A 90 1.79 -1.93 6.77
N GLY A 91 2.39 -2.98 7.33
CA GLY A 91 1.77 -4.29 7.56
C GLY A 91 1.71 -5.20 6.34
N ASP A 92 1.86 -4.65 5.13
CA ASP A 92 2.00 -5.39 3.89
C ASP A 92 3.20 -4.90 3.04
N ALA A 93 4.36 -4.69 3.67
CA ALA A 93 5.55 -4.19 2.99
C ALA A 93 6.15 -5.24 2.03
N HIS A 94 5.83 -5.15 0.73
CA HIS A 94 6.39 -5.99 -0.33
C HIS A 94 6.78 -5.18 -1.57
N LEU A 95 7.61 -5.71 -2.47
CA LEU A 95 8.11 -4.98 -3.66
C LEU A 95 7.02 -4.25 -4.46
N LEU A 96 5.85 -4.87 -4.71
CA LEU A 96 4.75 -4.22 -5.45
C LEU A 96 3.83 -3.32 -4.62
N ASN A 97 4.14 -3.07 -3.34
CA ASN A 97 3.45 -2.10 -2.51
C ASN A 97 4.14 -0.73 -2.58
N PHE A 98 5.21 -0.61 -3.37
CA PHE A 98 5.88 0.65 -3.64
C PHE A 98 5.64 1.08 -5.08
N GLY A 99 5.47 2.38 -5.32
CA GLY A 99 5.26 2.88 -6.66
C GLY A 99 5.35 4.38 -6.79
N LEU A 100 5.22 4.84 -8.03
CA LEU A 100 5.25 6.25 -8.38
C LEU A 100 3.84 6.85 -8.36
N TYR A 101 3.72 8.02 -7.74
CA TYR A 101 2.53 8.87 -7.79
C TYR A 101 2.91 10.35 -7.77
N THR A 102 1.96 11.18 -8.17
CA THR A 102 2.11 12.64 -8.17
C THR A 102 1.57 13.20 -6.86
N SER A 103 2.38 13.99 -6.15
CA SER A 103 1.96 14.73 -4.96
C SER A 103 0.96 15.84 -5.31
N PRO A 104 0.25 16.41 -4.32
CA PRO A 104 -0.61 17.58 -4.55
C PRO A 104 0.14 18.77 -5.19
N GLU A 105 1.43 18.93 -4.88
CA GLU A 105 2.35 19.95 -5.42
C GLU A 105 2.90 19.58 -6.80
N ARG A 106 2.41 18.48 -7.39
CA ARG A 106 2.82 17.96 -8.70
C ARG A 106 4.24 17.38 -8.76
N ALA A 107 4.84 17.07 -7.62
CA ALA A 107 6.11 16.35 -7.57
C ALA A 107 5.88 14.85 -7.80
N LEU A 108 6.74 14.19 -8.58
CA LEU A 108 6.67 12.75 -8.78
C LEU A 108 7.46 12.04 -7.66
N LEU A 109 6.74 11.36 -6.76
CA LEU A 109 7.29 10.71 -5.59
C LEU A 109 7.23 9.19 -5.71
N PHE A 110 8.17 8.52 -5.06
CA PHE A 110 8.17 7.08 -4.85
C PHE A 110 7.86 6.76 -3.38
N ASP A 111 6.79 6.01 -3.13
CA ASP A 111 6.34 5.69 -1.77
C ASP A 111 5.55 4.38 -1.69
N LEU A 112 5.08 4.04 -0.49
CA LEU A 112 4.07 3.02 -0.22
C LEU A 112 2.70 3.39 -0.84
N ASN A 113 1.95 2.38 -1.29
CA ASN A 113 0.67 2.55 -2.01
C ASN A 113 -0.56 1.95 -1.28
N ASP A 114 -0.36 0.92 -0.46
CA ASP A 114 -1.42 0.20 0.25
C ASP A 114 -1.15 0.18 1.75
N PHE A 115 -2.20 0.50 2.50
CA PHE A 115 -2.20 0.73 3.94
C PHE A 115 -3.35 -0.02 4.63
N ASP A 116 -4.03 -0.94 3.92
CA ASP A 116 -5.14 -1.75 4.48
C ASP A 116 -4.71 -2.45 5.78
N GLU A 117 -3.44 -2.85 5.89
CA GLU A 117 -2.88 -3.59 7.02
C GLU A 117 -2.07 -2.75 8.00
N THR A 118 -2.14 -1.41 7.90
CA THR A 118 -1.32 -0.55 8.75
C THR A 118 -1.66 -0.68 10.24
N TYR A 119 -0.69 -0.97 11.09
CA TYR A 119 -0.93 -1.22 12.52
C TYR A 119 0.32 -0.91 13.37
N PRO A 120 0.21 -0.44 14.62
CA PRO A 120 1.36 -0.31 15.50
C PRO A 120 2.01 -1.67 15.78
N GLY A 121 3.31 -1.82 15.51
CA GLY A 121 4.02 -3.07 15.74
C GLY A 121 5.54 -2.96 15.62
N PRO A 122 6.26 -4.08 15.87
CA PRO A 122 7.72 -4.11 15.81
C PRO A 122 8.23 -3.87 14.38
N PHE A 123 9.08 -2.86 14.19
CA PHE A 123 9.55 -2.41 12.87
C PHE A 123 10.12 -3.53 11.99
N GLU A 124 10.74 -4.56 12.61
CA GLU A 124 11.35 -5.65 11.87
C GLU A 124 10.35 -6.49 11.07
N TRP A 125 9.04 -6.43 11.35
CA TRP A 125 8.04 -7.21 10.61
C TRP A 125 7.93 -6.74 9.16
N ASP A 126 7.83 -5.43 8.93
CA ASP A 126 7.84 -4.87 7.58
C ASP A 126 9.17 -5.08 6.87
N VAL A 127 10.30 -4.94 7.58
CA VAL A 127 11.63 -5.18 7.00
C VAL A 127 11.79 -6.64 6.55
N LYS A 128 11.36 -7.59 7.40
CA LYS A 128 11.38 -9.03 7.07
C LYS A 128 10.44 -9.34 5.92
N ARG A 129 9.22 -8.77 5.90
CA ARG A 129 8.26 -8.96 4.82
C ARG A 129 8.79 -8.43 3.48
N LEU A 130 9.41 -7.25 3.50
CA LEU A 130 10.05 -6.69 2.31
C LEU A 130 11.18 -7.59 1.82
N ALA A 131 12.09 -8.00 2.71
CA ALA A 131 13.22 -8.86 2.36
C ALA A 131 12.77 -10.23 1.82
N ALA A 132 11.73 -10.84 2.42
CA ALA A 132 11.13 -12.07 1.94
C ALA A 132 10.52 -11.89 0.54
N SER A 133 9.81 -10.79 0.30
CA SER A 133 9.25 -10.48 -1.02
C SER A 133 10.33 -10.35 -2.10
N VAL A 134 11.50 -9.80 -1.77
CA VAL A 134 12.65 -9.69 -2.69
C VAL A 134 13.22 -11.07 -3.00
N ALA A 135 13.41 -11.91 -1.99
CA ALA A 135 13.93 -13.27 -2.18
C ALA A 135 12.99 -14.13 -3.03
N VAL A 136 11.68 -14.07 -2.76
CA VAL A 136 10.66 -14.80 -3.52
C VAL A 136 10.62 -14.32 -4.98
N ALA A 137 10.61 -13.00 -5.22
CA ALA A 137 10.66 -12.46 -6.58
C ALA A 137 11.93 -12.86 -7.33
N ALA A 138 13.10 -12.86 -6.67
CA ALA A 138 14.35 -13.27 -7.30
C ALA A 138 14.33 -14.75 -7.72
N ARG A 139 13.82 -15.63 -6.85
CA ARG A 139 13.67 -17.07 -7.13
C ARG A 139 12.69 -17.32 -8.26
N GLU A 140 11.55 -16.62 -8.26
CA GLU A 140 10.55 -16.70 -9.34
C GLU A 140 11.12 -16.27 -10.69
N ASN A 141 12.02 -15.28 -10.70
CA ASN A 141 12.72 -14.85 -11.91
C ASN A 141 13.87 -15.79 -12.32
N GLY A 142 14.11 -16.89 -11.61
CA GLY A 142 15.18 -17.86 -11.92
C GLY A 142 16.58 -17.38 -11.56
N HIS A 143 16.72 -16.39 -10.68
CA HIS A 143 18.03 -15.86 -10.27
C HIS A 143 18.76 -16.84 -9.36
N ALA A 144 20.09 -16.82 -9.40
CA ALA A 144 20.91 -17.60 -8.48
C ALA A 144 20.65 -17.21 -7.01
N GLU A 145 20.77 -18.17 -6.08
CA GLU A 145 20.56 -17.92 -4.64
C GLU A 145 21.48 -16.80 -4.10
N ALA A 146 22.69 -16.67 -4.65
CA ALA A 146 23.60 -15.59 -4.31
C ALA A 146 23.03 -14.20 -4.66
N ASP A 147 22.38 -14.07 -5.81
CA ASP A 147 21.74 -12.84 -6.26
C ASP A 147 20.47 -12.53 -5.47
N ALA A 148 19.64 -13.54 -5.21
CA ALA A 148 18.47 -13.41 -4.35
C ALA A 148 18.86 -12.90 -2.95
N ARG A 149 19.88 -13.50 -2.35
CA ARG A 149 20.45 -13.07 -1.06
C ARG A 149 21.03 -11.65 -1.15
N ALA A 150 21.77 -11.34 -2.21
CA ALA A 150 22.38 -10.03 -2.40
C ALA A 150 21.34 -8.90 -2.59
N ALA A 151 20.19 -9.20 -3.18
CA ALA A 151 19.06 -8.29 -3.34
C ALA A 151 18.31 -8.08 -2.01
N ALA A 152 17.95 -9.16 -1.30
CA ALA A 152 17.28 -9.08 0.00
C ALA A 152 18.14 -8.35 1.05
N TYR A 153 19.44 -8.66 1.11
CA TYR A 153 20.40 -7.92 1.92
C TYR A 153 20.51 -6.45 1.49
N GLY A 154 20.37 -6.18 0.19
CA GLY A 154 20.32 -4.82 -0.36
C GLY A 154 19.20 -3.98 0.23
N ALA A 155 17.98 -4.53 0.32
CA ALA A 155 16.83 -3.87 0.95
C ALA A 155 17.07 -3.58 2.44
N ALA A 156 17.41 -4.61 3.22
CA ALA A 156 17.64 -4.45 4.66
C ALA A 156 18.81 -3.51 4.98
N ALA A 157 19.89 -3.55 4.19
CA ALA A 157 21.03 -2.66 4.36
C ALA A 157 20.70 -1.21 3.98
N ALA A 158 19.84 -0.99 2.97
CA ALA A 158 19.34 0.33 2.63
C ALA A 158 18.47 0.91 3.76
N TYR A 159 17.51 0.12 4.26
CA TYR A 159 16.70 0.49 5.42
C TYR A 159 17.56 0.93 6.61
N ARG A 160 18.52 0.09 7.01
CA ARG A 160 19.44 0.38 8.13
C ARG A 160 20.25 1.67 7.93
N ARG A 161 20.79 1.90 6.72
CA ARG A 161 21.58 3.11 6.43
C ARG A 161 20.71 4.36 6.48
N THR A 162 19.51 4.29 5.92
CA THR A 162 18.56 5.41 5.94
C THR A 162 18.09 5.72 7.36
N MET A 163 17.71 4.72 8.15
CA MET A 163 17.38 4.91 9.57
C MET A 163 18.51 5.59 10.35
N ARG A 164 19.77 5.19 10.11
CA ARG A 164 20.93 5.83 10.76
C ARG A 164 21.08 7.29 10.35
N LYS A 165 20.82 7.62 9.08
CA LYS A 165 20.84 9.00 8.59
C LYS A 165 19.75 9.82 9.28
N LEU A 166 18.49 9.35 9.20
CA LEU A 166 17.33 10.06 9.73
C LEU A 166 17.40 10.24 11.26
N ALA A 167 17.98 9.28 11.99
CA ALA A 167 18.19 9.41 13.44
C ALA A 167 19.13 10.56 13.84
N GLY A 168 19.90 11.13 12.90
CA GLY A 168 20.71 12.32 13.09
C GLY A 168 20.07 13.62 12.63
N GLU A 169 18.87 13.57 12.05
CA GLU A 169 18.13 14.74 11.56
C GLU A 169 17.11 15.22 12.62
N GLY A 170 16.64 16.47 12.50
CA GLY A 170 15.57 16.99 13.35
C GLY A 170 14.20 16.44 12.93
N GLU A 171 13.25 16.36 13.87
CA GLU A 171 11.95 15.70 13.65
C GLU A 171 11.18 16.30 12.45
N LEU A 172 11.19 17.63 12.26
CA LEU A 172 10.57 18.26 11.07
C LEU A 172 11.32 17.95 9.78
N ALA A 173 12.65 17.82 9.81
CA ALA A 173 13.42 17.45 8.63
C ALA A 173 13.11 16.00 8.19
N VAL A 174 12.93 15.10 9.16
CA VAL A 174 12.45 13.74 8.91
C VAL A 174 11.05 13.78 8.29
N TRP A 175 10.12 14.56 8.87
CA TRP A 175 8.75 14.71 8.37
C TRP A 175 8.69 15.18 6.91
N TYR A 176 9.53 16.14 6.52
CA TYR A 176 9.58 16.66 5.14
C TYR A 176 10.43 15.81 4.19
N THR A 177 11.04 14.71 4.66
CA THR A 177 11.82 13.85 3.78
C THR A 177 10.91 13.09 2.83
N SER A 178 11.23 13.14 1.53
CA SER A 178 10.54 12.38 0.50
C SER A 178 11.53 11.75 -0.47
N VAL A 179 11.09 10.71 -1.20
CA VAL A 179 11.89 10.05 -2.23
C VAL A 179 11.37 10.52 -3.59
N GLU A 180 11.93 11.63 -4.07
CA GLU A 180 11.64 12.16 -5.40
C GLU A 180 12.20 11.26 -6.51
N ALA A 181 11.40 10.98 -7.53
CA ALA A 181 11.76 10.07 -8.61
C ALA A 181 12.98 10.57 -9.42
N ASP A 182 13.14 11.89 -9.55
CA ASP A 182 14.26 12.50 -10.27
C ASP A 182 15.61 12.30 -9.57
N ARG A 183 15.60 12.20 -8.24
CA ARG A 183 16.81 11.91 -7.46
C ARG A 183 17.30 10.48 -7.64
N LEU A 184 16.49 9.61 -8.27
CA LEU A 184 16.88 8.24 -8.64
C LEU A 184 17.67 8.18 -9.95
N LEU A 185 17.51 9.15 -10.85
CA LEU A 185 18.16 9.19 -12.16
C LEU A 185 19.70 9.23 -12.10
N PRO A 186 20.35 10.02 -11.21
CA PRO A 186 21.80 10.08 -11.11
C PRO A 186 22.44 8.80 -10.55
N LEU A 187 21.67 7.95 -9.85
CA LEU A 187 22.17 6.70 -9.27
C LEU A 187 22.38 5.60 -10.32
N LEU A 188 21.89 5.80 -11.55
CA LEU A 188 22.05 4.86 -12.66
C LEU A 188 23.33 5.16 -13.46
N ARG A 189 24.35 4.34 -13.26
CA ARG A 189 25.67 4.47 -13.92
C ARG A 189 25.68 4.26 -15.44
N SER A 190 24.60 3.76 -16.07
CA SER A 190 24.59 3.55 -17.53
C SER A 190 23.58 4.46 -18.24
N GLY A 191 24.04 5.11 -19.31
CA GLY A 191 23.23 6.02 -20.12
C GLY A 191 22.01 5.36 -20.77
N ARG A 192 22.06 4.04 -21.06
CA ARG A 192 20.89 3.29 -21.55
C ARG A 192 19.83 3.09 -20.45
N ARG A 193 20.25 2.75 -19.22
CA ARG A 193 19.32 2.60 -18.08
C ARG A 193 18.72 3.94 -17.69
N ARG A 194 19.53 5.00 -17.70
CA ARG A 194 19.07 6.37 -17.45
C ARG A 194 18.00 6.80 -18.45
N ARG A 195 18.24 6.66 -19.77
CA ARG A 195 17.25 7.00 -20.81
C ARG A 195 15.96 6.19 -20.69
N ARG A 196 16.03 4.90 -20.33
CA ARG A 196 14.84 4.07 -20.10
C ARG A 196 14.03 4.56 -18.89
N LEU A 197 14.70 4.92 -17.79
CA LEU A 197 14.04 5.48 -16.61
C LEU A 197 13.46 6.87 -16.92
N GLU A 198 14.20 7.76 -17.57
CA GLU A 198 13.72 9.08 -18.03
C GLU A 198 12.48 8.95 -18.91
N SER A 199 12.46 8.00 -19.86
CA SER A 199 11.29 7.72 -20.70
C SER A 199 10.10 7.20 -19.89
N SER A 200 10.36 6.38 -18.86
CA SER A 200 9.32 5.88 -17.95
C SER A 200 8.76 7.00 -17.07
N LEU A 201 9.62 7.84 -16.49
CA LEU A 201 9.23 9.00 -15.68
C LEU A 201 8.49 10.04 -16.53
N GLY A 202 8.94 10.28 -17.76
CA GLY A 202 8.26 11.16 -18.72
C GLY A 202 6.87 10.64 -19.13
N ARG A 203 6.66 9.32 -19.14
CA ARG A 203 5.32 8.72 -19.31
C ARG A 203 4.48 8.86 -18.03
N ALA A 204 5.06 8.59 -16.86
CA ALA A 204 4.40 8.75 -15.57
C ALA A 204 3.91 10.19 -15.33
N ARG A 205 4.73 11.19 -15.65
CA ARG A 205 4.38 12.62 -15.57
C ARG A 205 3.27 13.02 -16.55
N ARG A 206 3.24 12.42 -17.75
CA ARG A 206 2.23 12.69 -18.78
C ARG A 206 0.91 11.96 -18.54
N ARG A 207 0.90 10.90 -17.71
CA ARG A 207 -0.33 10.32 -17.16
C ARG A 207 -0.93 11.28 -16.14
N THR A 208 -1.65 12.27 -16.64
CA THR A 208 -2.66 12.94 -15.84
C THR A 208 -3.72 11.91 -15.49
N SER A 209 -4.18 11.88 -14.24
CA SER A 209 -5.24 10.98 -13.76
C SER A 209 -6.43 10.97 -14.72
N LEU A 210 -6.79 12.11 -15.29
CA LEU A 210 -7.87 12.29 -16.27
C LEU A 210 -7.80 11.35 -17.49
N HIS A 211 -6.64 11.14 -18.12
CA HIS A 211 -6.54 10.28 -19.32
C HIS A 211 -6.72 8.79 -18.99
N ALA A 212 -6.28 8.33 -17.82
CA ALA A 212 -6.49 6.95 -17.39
C ALA A 212 -7.93 6.73 -16.91
N LEU A 213 -8.53 7.73 -16.26
CA LEU A 213 -9.90 7.69 -15.75
C LEU A 213 -10.94 7.78 -16.87
N GLY A 214 -10.65 8.49 -17.97
CA GLY A 214 -11.50 8.47 -19.16
C GLY A 214 -11.69 7.07 -19.75
N LYS A 215 -10.74 6.14 -19.55
CA LYS A 215 -10.87 4.73 -19.96
C LYS A 215 -11.81 3.91 -19.09
N LEU A 216 -12.24 4.44 -17.94
CA LEU A 216 -13.24 3.79 -17.09
C LEU A 216 -14.65 4.32 -17.37
N THR A 217 -14.80 5.23 -18.33
CA THR A 217 -16.08 5.85 -18.66
C THR A 217 -16.40 5.75 -20.13
N GLU A 218 -17.69 5.74 -20.44
CA GLU A 218 -18.24 5.98 -21.76
C GLU A 218 -19.23 7.15 -21.72
N THR A 219 -19.62 7.66 -22.89
CA THR A 219 -20.66 8.68 -23.00
C THR A 219 -21.93 8.02 -23.52
N VAL A 220 -22.99 8.05 -22.72
CA VAL A 220 -24.33 7.54 -23.05
C VAL A 220 -25.30 8.70 -22.92
N ASP A 221 -26.04 9.02 -23.99
CA ASP A 221 -26.99 10.13 -24.05
C ASP A 221 -26.39 11.48 -23.61
N GLY A 222 -25.14 11.73 -23.98
CA GLY A 222 -24.41 12.96 -23.61
C GLY A 222 -23.95 13.01 -22.14
N GLN A 223 -24.14 11.94 -21.37
CA GLN A 223 -23.69 11.83 -19.97
C GLN A 223 -22.54 10.83 -19.83
N ARG A 224 -21.53 11.18 -19.02
CA ARG A 224 -20.46 10.26 -18.64
C ARG A 224 -21.01 9.21 -17.68
N ARG A 225 -20.79 7.93 -18.02
CA ARG A 225 -21.11 6.76 -17.19
C ARG A 225 -19.90 5.87 -17.07
N ILE A 226 -19.84 5.10 -16.00
CA ILE A 226 -18.78 4.12 -15.78
C ILE A 226 -19.04 2.91 -16.68
N LEU A 227 -17.97 2.37 -17.29
CA LEU A 227 -18.05 1.18 -18.13
C LEU A 227 -18.57 -0.03 -17.35
N HIS A 228 -19.29 -0.91 -18.04
CA HIS A 228 -19.69 -2.21 -17.53
C HIS A 228 -18.74 -3.30 -18.06
N ASP A 229 -17.94 -3.89 -17.17
CA ASP A 229 -16.96 -4.94 -17.47
C ASP A 229 -17.03 -6.04 -16.38
N PRO A 230 -18.07 -6.87 -16.38
CA PRO A 230 -18.29 -7.85 -15.33
C PRO A 230 -17.26 -9.01 -15.40
N PRO A 231 -16.80 -9.55 -14.25
CA PRO A 231 -17.17 -9.17 -12.87
C PRO A 231 -16.24 -8.09 -12.27
N LEU A 232 -15.36 -7.48 -13.07
CA LEU A 232 -14.30 -6.59 -12.58
C LEU A 232 -14.79 -5.17 -12.30
N LEU A 233 -15.81 -4.72 -13.03
CA LEU A 233 -16.43 -3.42 -12.91
C LEU A 233 -17.93 -3.55 -13.20
N GLU A 234 -18.72 -3.51 -12.14
CA GLU A 234 -20.18 -3.72 -12.21
C GLU A 234 -20.89 -2.46 -11.70
N PRO A 235 -21.82 -1.87 -12.46
CA PRO A 235 -22.60 -0.72 -12.01
C PRO A 235 -23.26 -0.96 -10.64
N ALA A 236 -23.26 0.05 -9.79
CA ALA A 236 -23.94 -0.04 -8.51
C ALA A 236 -25.46 -0.11 -8.74
N GLY A 237 -26.11 -1.10 -8.12
CA GLY A 237 -27.57 -1.23 -8.18
C GLY A 237 -28.27 -0.04 -7.50
N ALA A 238 -29.59 0.10 -7.71
CA ALA A 238 -30.35 1.24 -7.17
C ALA A 238 -30.21 1.41 -5.64
N SER A 239 -30.21 0.28 -4.89
CA SER A 239 -30.02 0.28 -3.44
C SER A 239 -28.61 0.75 -3.05
N ASP A 240 -27.57 0.22 -3.72
CA ASP A 240 -26.19 0.64 -3.50
C ASP A 240 -26.00 2.11 -3.84
N MET A 241 -26.57 2.60 -4.94
CA MET A 241 -26.51 4.00 -5.33
C MET A 241 -27.10 4.93 -4.28
N ALA A 242 -28.27 4.58 -3.72
CA ALA A 242 -28.88 5.35 -2.63
C ALA A 242 -27.99 5.36 -1.38
N ALA A 243 -27.43 4.20 -1.02
CA ALA A 243 -26.51 4.08 0.11
C ALA A 243 -25.22 4.90 -0.11
N LEU A 244 -24.62 4.80 -1.29
CA LEU A 244 -23.40 5.53 -1.70
C LEU A 244 -23.60 7.04 -1.63
N ARG A 245 -24.74 7.55 -2.11
CA ARG A 245 -25.09 8.99 -2.00
C ARG A 245 -25.23 9.43 -0.55
N LYS A 246 -25.83 8.59 0.31
CA LYS A 246 -25.94 8.88 1.75
C LYS A 246 -24.56 8.96 2.40
N ILE A 247 -23.74 7.91 2.25
CA ILE A 247 -22.43 7.86 2.90
C ILE A 247 -21.44 8.91 2.33
N PHE A 248 -21.65 9.40 1.11
CA PHE A 248 -20.86 10.50 0.55
C PHE A 248 -20.96 11.78 1.42
N SER A 249 -22.15 12.06 1.98
CA SER A 249 -22.35 13.18 2.90
C SER A 249 -21.59 12.98 4.22
N ASP A 250 -21.65 11.78 4.80
CA ASP A 250 -20.96 11.47 6.05
C ASP A 250 -19.43 11.51 5.86
N TYR A 251 -18.93 10.92 4.78
CA TYR A 251 -17.54 11.01 4.34
C TYR A 251 -17.06 12.46 4.29
N ARG A 252 -17.82 13.34 3.63
CA ARG A 252 -17.45 14.75 3.45
C ARG A 252 -17.18 15.43 4.79
N SER A 253 -17.90 15.08 5.85
CA SER A 253 -17.69 15.68 7.19
C SER A 253 -16.29 15.38 7.77
N THR A 254 -15.62 14.33 7.29
CA THR A 254 -14.28 13.92 7.77
C THR A 254 -13.12 14.65 7.10
N LEU A 255 -13.39 15.40 6.04
CA LEU A 255 -12.37 16.19 5.34
C LEU A 255 -12.11 17.53 6.06
N ALA A 256 -10.93 18.12 5.82
CA ALA A 256 -10.66 19.51 6.19
C ALA A 256 -11.59 20.46 5.40
N GLU A 257 -11.89 21.63 5.96
CA GLU A 257 -12.92 22.55 5.44
C GLU A 257 -12.67 22.95 3.99
N GLU A 258 -11.43 23.32 3.65
CA GLU A 258 -11.02 23.71 2.32
C GLU A 258 -11.14 22.55 1.31
N ARG A 259 -10.96 21.31 1.77
CA ARG A 259 -11.13 20.10 0.95
C ARG A 259 -12.60 19.78 0.71
N ARG A 260 -13.48 20.05 1.68
CA ARG A 260 -14.94 19.95 1.50
C ARG A 260 -15.43 20.93 0.45
N LEU A 261 -15.03 22.20 0.56
CA LEU A 261 -15.41 23.24 -0.40
C LEU A 261 -14.95 22.92 -1.82
N LEU A 262 -13.76 22.33 -1.98
CA LEU A 262 -13.31 21.84 -3.29
C LEU A 262 -14.18 20.68 -3.79
N LEU A 263 -14.44 19.69 -2.94
CA LEU A 263 -15.25 18.52 -3.31
C LEU A 263 -16.69 18.90 -3.69
N ASP A 264 -17.26 19.94 -3.06
CA ASP A 264 -18.62 20.44 -3.32
C ASP A 264 -18.80 21.04 -4.72
N ARG A 265 -17.69 21.35 -5.41
CA ARG A 265 -17.71 21.79 -6.81
C ARG A 265 -17.93 20.63 -7.79
N TYR A 266 -17.93 19.40 -7.30
CA TYR A 266 -18.15 18.21 -8.10
C TYR A 266 -19.52 17.59 -7.79
N ARG A 267 -20.23 17.17 -8.83
CA ARG A 267 -21.52 16.49 -8.75
C ARG A 267 -21.34 14.98 -8.88
N PHE A 268 -22.00 14.22 -8.00
CA PHE A 268 -22.06 12.76 -8.08
C PHE A 268 -22.85 12.30 -9.32
N ALA A 269 -22.12 11.75 -10.30
CA ALA A 269 -22.70 11.30 -11.56
C ALA A 269 -23.05 9.81 -11.53
N ASP A 270 -22.11 8.94 -11.16
CA ASP A 270 -22.26 7.48 -11.30
C ASP A 270 -21.41 6.70 -10.28
N ALA A 271 -21.69 5.42 -10.07
CA ALA A 271 -20.87 4.55 -9.25
C ALA A 271 -20.89 3.08 -9.71
N ALA A 272 -19.80 2.36 -9.43
CA ALA A 272 -19.65 0.95 -9.75
C ALA A 272 -18.86 0.21 -8.67
N ARG A 273 -19.20 -1.07 -8.44
CA ARG A 273 -18.35 -2.00 -7.70
C ARG A 273 -17.14 -2.34 -8.56
N LYS A 274 -15.94 -2.27 -7.98
CA LYS A 274 -14.67 -2.53 -8.66
C LYS A 274 -13.87 -3.60 -7.93
N VAL A 275 -13.41 -4.62 -8.66
CA VAL A 275 -12.47 -5.62 -8.13
C VAL A 275 -11.04 -5.06 -8.19
N VAL A 276 -10.33 -5.07 -7.05
CA VAL A 276 -8.99 -4.47 -6.93
C VAL A 276 -7.97 -5.39 -6.28
N GLY A 277 -6.71 -5.28 -6.73
CA GLY A 277 -5.56 -5.94 -6.11
C GLY A 277 -5.54 -7.47 -6.21
N VAL A 278 -4.70 -8.09 -5.36
CA VAL A 278 -4.67 -9.55 -5.15
C VAL A 278 -5.21 -9.84 -3.74
N GLY A 279 -4.61 -9.22 -2.71
CA GLY A 279 -5.02 -9.36 -1.32
C GLY A 279 -6.40 -8.81 -0.99
N SER A 280 -6.83 -7.72 -1.66
CA SER A 280 -8.13 -7.10 -1.40
C SER A 280 -9.29 -7.68 -2.24
N VAL A 281 -9.07 -8.68 -3.10
CA VAL A 281 -10.15 -9.28 -3.92
C VAL A 281 -11.21 -9.92 -3.02
N GLY A 282 -12.48 -9.58 -3.24
CA GLY A 282 -13.58 -10.00 -2.37
C GLY A 282 -13.90 -9.05 -1.22
N THR A 283 -13.11 -7.99 -1.01
CA THR A 283 -13.54 -6.85 -0.18
C THR A 283 -14.51 -5.97 -0.97
N ARG A 284 -15.44 -5.29 -0.28
CA ARG A 284 -16.36 -4.36 -0.94
C ARG A 284 -15.62 -3.10 -1.33
N CYS A 285 -15.41 -2.92 -2.63
CA CYS A 285 -14.75 -1.74 -3.18
C CYS A 285 -15.66 -1.12 -4.24
N PHE A 286 -15.91 0.18 -4.11
CA PHE A 286 -16.68 0.97 -5.06
C PHE A 286 -15.82 2.09 -5.63
N ILE A 287 -16.17 2.53 -6.83
CA ILE A 287 -15.67 3.77 -7.41
C ILE A 287 -16.87 4.68 -7.67
N VAL A 288 -16.67 5.97 -7.43
CA VAL A 288 -17.66 7.02 -7.65
C VAL A 288 -17.10 7.99 -8.67
N LEU A 289 -17.86 8.23 -9.73
CA LEU A 289 -17.59 9.25 -10.73
C LEU A 289 -18.23 10.57 -10.30
N LEU A 290 -17.40 11.58 -10.15
CA LEU A 290 -17.80 12.95 -9.89
C LEU A 290 -17.44 13.83 -11.10
N VAL A 291 -18.33 14.74 -11.46
CA VAL A 291 -18.19 15.65 -12.61
C VAL A 291 -18.19 17.09 -12.11
N GLY A 292 -17.15 17.85 -12.44
CA GLY A 292 -16.92 19.22 -12.02
C GLY A 292 -17.55 20.23 -12.97
N ARG A 293 -16.74 21.18 -13.45
CA ARG A 293 -17.22 22.33 -14.24
C ARG A 293 -17.89 21.94 -15.57
N ASP A 294 -17.46 20.84 -16.18
CA ASP A 294 -17.87 20.35 -17.49
C ASP A 294 -17.68 18.83 -17.58
N ALA A 295 -18.03 18.24 -18.72
CA ALA A 295 -18.00 16.78 -18.93
C ALA A 295 -16.58 16.17 -18.96
N ASP A 296 -15.53 16.98 -19.00
CA ASP A 296 -14.13 16.53 -19.03
C ASP A 296 -13.39 16.79 -17.69
N ASP A 297 -13.96 17.60 -16.79
CA ASP A 297 -13.50 17.79 -15.40
C ASP A 297 -13.96 16.62 -14.51
N LEU A 298 -13.33 15.46 -14.70
CA LEU A 298 -13.67 14.22 -14.00
C LEU A 298 -12.83 13.98 -12.75
N LEU A 299 -13.48 13.56 -11.67
CA LEU A 299 -12.85 13.09 -10.45
C LEU A 299 -13.42 11.71 -10.10
N PHE A 300 -12.54 10.73 -9.94
CA PHE A 300 -12.92 9.44 -9.37
C PHE A 300 -12.49 9.35 -7.92
N LEU A 301 -13.44 9.01 -7.05
CA LEU A 301 -13.15 8.55 -5.70
C LEU A 301 -13.32 7.04 -5.64
N GLN A 302 -12.50 6.40 -4.81
CA GLN A 302 -12.57 4.99 -4.48
C GLN A 302 -12.98 4.87 -3.01
N ILE A 303 -13.90 3.96 -2.76
CA ILE A 303 -14.40 3.59 -1.44
C ILE A 303 -13.97 2.15 -1.21
N LYS A 304 -13.19 1.89 -0.16
CA LYS A 304 -12.75 0.54 0.20
C LYS A 304 -13.24 0.18 1.59
N GLU A 305 -13.83 -1.01 1.71
CA GLU A 305 -14.11 -1.63 3.00
C GLU A 305 -12.79 -1.82 3.77
N ALA A 306 -12.75 -1.33 5.00
CA ALA A 306 -11.65 -1.53 5.92
C ALA A 306 -12.01 -2.61 6.92
N GLY A 307 -11.28 -3.73 6.89
CA GLY A 307 -11.34 -4.76 7.93
C GLY A 307 -10.35 -4.51 9.07
N ARG A 308 -10.43 -5.35 10.10
CA ARG A 308 -9.37 -5.47 11.10
C ARG A 308 -8.05 -5.81 10.41
N SER A 309 -6.94 -5.29 10.94
CA SER A 309 -5.64 -5.66 10.38
C SER A 309 -5.34 -7.14 10.63
N VAL A 310 -4.67 -7.80 9.69
CA VAL A 310 -4.05 -9.11 9.93
C VAL A 310 -3.05 -9.08 11.09
N LEU A 311 -2.46 -7.92 11.39
CA LEU A 311 -1.53 -7.73 12.49
C LEU A 311 -2.23 -7.65 13.85
N GLU A 312 -3.48 -7.21 13.87
CA GLU A 312 -4.25 -6.94 15.09
C GLU A 312 -4.50 -8.20 15.94
N HIS A 313 -4.51 -9.37 15.32
CA HIS A 313 -4.67 -10.65 16.02
C HIS A 313 -3.41 -11.08 16.80
N HIS A 314 -2.28 -10.42 16.55
CA HIS A 314 -0.97 -10.84 17.02
C HIS A 314 -0.24 -9.78 17.84
N LEU A 315 -0.80 -8.58 17.90
CA LEU A 315 -0.19 -7.42 18.55
C LEU A 315 -1.16 -6.83 19.58
N PRO A 316 -0.65 -6.07 20.58
CA PRO A 316 -1.50 -5.36 21.53
C PRO A 316 -2.51 -4.45 20.84
N HIS A 317 -3.63 -4.15 21.50
CA HIS A 317 -4.63 -3.24 20.98
C HIS A 317 -4.03 -1.86 20.65
N GLY A 318 -4.23 -1.45 19.41
CA GLY A 318 -3.85 -0.15 18.88
C GLY A 318 -4.86 0.94 19.25
N PRO A 319 -4.55 2.20 18.92
CA PRO A 319 -5.31 3.37 19.39
C PRO A 319 -6.58 3.67 18.58
N TYR A 320 -6.93 2.84 17.59
CA TYR A 320 -8.04 3.11 16.67
C TYR A 320 -9.08 1.99 16.72
N ASP A 321 -10.28 2.32 17.19
CA ASP A 321 -11.42 1.37 17.19
C ASP A 321 -12.03 1.21 15.80
N HIS A 322 -12.03 2.28 14.99
CA HIS A 322 -12.61 2.27 13.65
C HIS A 322 -11.57 1.88 12.59
N PRO A 323 -11.71 0.73 11.88
CA PRO A 323 -10.73 0.28 10.90
C PRO A 323 -10.45 1.26 9.76
N GLY A 324 -11.47 1.99 9.30
CA GLY A 324 -11.27 3.04 8.29
C GLY A 324 -10.44 4.20 8.82
N HIS A 325 -10.57 4.54 10.11
CA HIS A 325 -9.78 5.61 10.73
C HIS A 325 -8.33 5.16 10.86
N ARG A 326 -8.10 3.90 11.27
CA ARG A 326 -6.77 3.28 11.30
C ARG A 326 -6.04 3.41 9.97
N VAL A 327 -6.68 3.02 8.86
CA VAL A 327 -6.07 3.09 7.52
C VAL A 327 -5.71 4.53 7.16
N VAL A 328 -6.64 5.47 7.36
CA VAL A 328 -6.42 6.89 7.04
C VAL A 328 -5.29 7.50 7.87
N ALA A 329 -5.29 7.26 9.18
CA ALA A 329 -4.27 7.79 10.08
C ALA A 329 -2.89 7.16 9.78
N GLY A 330 -2.83 5.85 9.58
CA GLY A 330 -1.59 5.15 9.22
C GLY A 330 -1.03 5.63 7.88
N GLN A 331 -1.87 5.81 6.86
CA GLN A 331 -1.43 6.38 5.58
C GLN A 331 -0.88 7.81 5.75
N ARG A 332 -1.51 8.66 6.57
CA ARG A 332 -1.01 10.02 6.86
C ARG A 332 0.31 10.04 7.62
N LEU A 333 0.58 9.04 8.44
CA LEU A 333 1.86 8.90 9.17
C LEU A 333 2.99 8.39 8.27
N LEU A 334 2.68 7.44 7.38
CA LEU A 334 3.67 6.70 6.59
C LEU A 334 3.98 7.33 5.23
N GLN A 335 3.00 8.00 4.61
CA GLN A 335 3.12 8.51 3.24
C GLN A 335 3.56 9.99 3.24
N ALA A 336 4.60 10.32 2.47
CA ALA A 336 5.20 11.66 2.48
C ALA A 336 4.24 12.73 1.93
N ALA A 337 3.44 12.37 0.93
CA ALA A 337 2.39 13.23 0.41
C ALA A 337 1.10 12.42 0.24
N GLY A 338 0.18 12.63 1.16
CA GLY A 338 -1.11 11.93 1.18
C GLY A 338 -2.07 12.40 0.09
N ASP A 339 -3.14 11.63 -0.06
CA ASP A 339 -4.30 12.03 -0.82
C ASP A 339 -5.10 13.11 -0.07
N ILE A 340 -5.45 14.20 -0.77
CA ILE A 340 -6.20 15.32 -0.21
C ILE A 340 -7.66 14.98 0.10
N PHE A 341 -8.17 13.89 -0.48
CA PHE A 341 -9.53 13.36 -0.26
C PHE A 341 -9.52 12.07 0.58
N LEU A 342 -8.47 11.87 1.37
CA LEU A 342 -8.41 10.75 2.30
C LEU A 342 -9.33 10.98 3.50
N GLY A 343 -10.38 10.15 3.62
CA GLY A 343 -11.37 10.21 4.70
C GLY A 343 -11.95 8.83 5.02
N TRP A 344 -12.82 8.74 6.01
CA TRP A 344 -13.37 7.46 6.50
C TRP A 344 -14.80 7.60 7.01
N LEU A 345 -15.53 6.49 7.12
CA LEU A 345 -16.89 6.46 7.67
C LEU A 345 -17.32 5.05 8.07
N THR A 346 -18.39 4.97 8.84
CA THR A 346 -19.18 3.75 9.05
C THR A 346 -20.35 3.71 8.07
N GLY A 347 -20.37 2.71 7.20
CA GLY A 347 -21.35 2.54 6.14
C GLY A 347 -22.49 1.60 6.55
N PRO A 348 -23.27 1.10 5.56
CA PRO A 348 -24.35 0.16 5.81
C PRO A 348 -23.88 -1.08 6.58
N GLN A 349 -24.77 -1.62 7.42
CA GLN A 349 -24.51 -2.80 8.27
C GLN A 349 -23.35 -2.61 9.26
N GLY A 350 -22.97 -1.36 9.59
CA GLY A 350 -21.89 -1.08 10.53
C GLY A 350 -20.48 -1.32 9.96
N ARG A 351 -20.35 -1.52 8.64
CA ARG A 351 -19.05 -1.79 7.99
C ARG A 351 -18.22 -0.51 7.94
N ALA A 352 -16.93 -0.62 8.28
CA ALA A 352 -16.01 0.50 8.16
C ALA A 352 -15.52 0.67 6.72
N TYR A 353 -15.43 1.92 6.26
CA TYR A 353 -14.91 2.28 4.95
C TYR A 353 -13.91 3.41 5.05
N TYR A 354 -13.03 3.49 4.05
CA TYR A 354 -12.23 4.67 3.78
C TYR A 354 -12.35 5.08 2.31
N TRP A 355 -12.11 6.37 2.08
CA TRP A 355 -12.23 7.04 0.80
C TRP A 355 -10.89 7.61 0.38
N ARG A 356 -10.60 7.57 -0.92
CA ARG A 356 -9.43 8.21 -1.53
C ARG A 356 -9.74 8.53 -2.99
N GLN A 357 -8.94 9.38 -3.63
CA GLN A 357 -8.92 9.48 -5.09
C GLN A 357 -8.52 8.13 -5.67
N LEU A 358 -9.25 7.71 -6.70
CA LEU A 358 -8.78 6.64 -7.56
C LEU A 358 -7.71 7.22 -8.47
N ARG A 359 -6.45 6.91 -8.17
CA ARG A 359 -5.32 7.22 -9.05
C ARG A 359 -4.97 5.94 -9.82
N ASP A 360 -4.80 6.06 -11.13
CA ASP A 360 -4.00 5.05 -11.84
C ASP A 360 -2.58 5.18 -11.31
N THR A 361 -2.02 4.11 -10.76
CA THR A 361 -0.61 4.10 -10.33
C THR A 361 0.23 4.52 -11.52
N GLN A 362 0.92 5.65 -11.42
CA GLN A 362 1.68 6.21 -12.55
C GLN A 362 2.88 5.33 -12.92
N GLY A 363 3.21 4.34 -12.09
CA GLY A 363 3.96 3.15 -12.45
C GLY A 363 4.27 2.30 -11.22
N SER A 364 3.71 1.09 -11.15
CA SER A 364 4.29 0.01 -10.35
C SER A 364 5.50 -0.56 -11.11
N ALA A 365 6.53 -1.00 -10.40
CA ALA A 365 7.65 -1.66 -11.07
C ALA A 365 7.19 -2.99 -11.70
N ASP A 366 7.69 -3.29 -12.89
CA ASP A 366 7.57 -4.63 -13.47
C ASP A 366 8.66 -5.53 -12.86
N VAL A 367 8.29 -6.29 -11.84
CA VAL A 367 9.20 -7.17 -11.10
C VAL A 367 9.43 -8.49 -11.84
N ALA A 368 8.48 -8.92 -12.67
CA ALA A 368 8.59 -10.14 -13.45
C ALA A 368 9.70 -9.97 -14.51
N GLY A 369 10.61 -10.95 -14.57
CA GLY A 369 11.76 -10.89 -15.48
C GLY A 369 12.76 -9.77 -15.18
N MET A 370 12.66 -9.08 -14.02
CA MET A 370 13.59 -8.01 -13.67
C MET A 370 15.01 -8.58 -13.47
N PRO A 371 16.03 -8.10 -14.22
CA PRO A 371 17.40 -8.62 -14.10
C PRO A 371 17.99 -8.42 -12.69
N PRO A 372 18.95 -9.26 -12.24
CA PRO A 372 19.48 -9.23 -10.87
C PRO A 372 19.95 -7.84 -10.39
N ASP A 373 20.71 -7.12 -11.20
CA ASP A 373 21.19 -5.77 -10.88
C ASP A 373 20.04 -4.77 -10.66
N ASN A 374 19.01 -4.85 -11.49
CA ASN A 374 17.85 -3.97 -11.41
C ASN A 374 17.01 -4.31 -10.18
N LEU A 375 16.80 -5.60 -9.91
CA LEU A 375 16.08 -6.06 -8.72
C LEU A 375 16.79 -5.61 -7.45
N ARG A 376 18.12 -5.69 -7.42
CA ARG A 376 18.93 -5.20 -6.30
C ARG A 376 18.83 -3.69 -6.11
N ALA A 377 18.84 -2.92 -7.19
CA ALA A 377 18.66 -1.47 -7.13
C ALA A 377 17.26 -1.09 -6.64
N TYR A 378 16.23 -1.77 -7.15
CA TYR A 378 14.84 -1.55 -6.75
C TYR A 378 14.60 -1.96 -5.29
N ALA A 379 15.15 -3.09 -4.84
CA ALA A 379 15.09 -3.53 -3.46
C ALA A 379 15.72 -2.51 -2.49
N ARG A 380 16.86 -1.89 -2.87
CA ARG A 380 17.47 -0.79 -2.08
C ARG A 380 16.56 0.43 -2.01
N LEU A 381 15.91 0.78 -3.13
CA LEU A 381 14.97 1.90 -3.17
C LEU A 381 13.77 1.65 -2.25
N CYS A 382 13.17 0.46 -2.30
CA CYS A 382 12.09 0.06 -1.40
C CYS A 382 12.54 0.10 0.07
N GLY A 383 13.74 -0.42 0.38
CA GLY A 383 14.30 -0.37 1.72
C GLY A 383 14.56 1.04 2.24
N THR A 384 15.04 1.95 1.39
CA THR A 384 15.19 3.38 1.72
C THR A 384 13.85 4.03 2.01
N THR A 385 12.84 3.72 1.19
CA THR A 385 11.50 4.30 1.28
C THR A 385 10.79 3.83 2.55
N LEU A 386 10.88 2.52 2.84
CA LEU A 386 10.33 1.92 4.06
C LEU A 386 11.00 2.44 5.34
N ALA A 387 12.24 2.90 5.29
CA ALA A 387 12.90 3.51 6.45
C ALA A 387 12.49 4.96 6.70
N ARG A 388 11.94 5.64 5.68
CA ARG A 388 11.42 6.99 5.84
C ARG A 388 9.96 6.97 6.30
N ALA A 389 9.16 6.08 5.71
CA ALA A 389 7.85 5.73 6.23
C ALA A 389 8.00 5.22 7.67
#